data_AF-A0ABD4YNI4-F1
#
_entry.id   AF-A0ABD4YNI4-F1
#
_cell.length_a   1.000
_cell.length_b   1.000
_cell.length_c   1.000
_cell.angle_alpha   90.00
_cell.angle_beta   90.00
_cell.angle_gamma   90.00
#
_symmetry.space_group_name_H-M   'P 1'
#
loop_
_entity.id
_entity.type
_entity.pdbx_description
1 polymer ?
#
loop_
_entity_poly.entity_id
_entity_poly.type
_entity_poly.pdbx_seq_one_letter_code
_entity_poly.pdbx_strand_id
1 'polypeptide(L)'
;MDAKARLRRLTYLAHRWLGVAGCLLMFGWFLSGIVMLYVGYPKLTPHERFASLPVLTVDAYRMPDAAQAAPGPAVLTSVRGEATFILPTPDGPRAWSASTGNPDGTVTADMAVAAARVFWPAGAARHAGLVDEDRWTHSRGLDRHRPLHKVIMSGDTAGTLYVSSATGEVVLDAPLAQQRWNYVGAWLHWLYMARDRSVDPVWSWTVIVLSALCTVLAISGAVVGVWRWRFRGRYKSGARTPYREAWMRWHHIAGLVFSAFVCTWIFSGLMSMNPGGIFSAPHAGPDRQAMTGVQAGTAVGTASMAPLPVLQALHDAGFQAVQLEWRWMAGDPYVLARDASADSRIIRRQDNALIVQAAWQPQAVIDASRALFPDAAMQAQVLDHYDAYYYARHAEAMNGGAPRGLPVLQLDFDNAAGDRVYVDLRTGEPELSLSRAQRAGRWLFYFLHSWDTPALLNAGVGRDVAIILLSLGGLAICATGTLLGARRLRNTLRGSGAR
;
A
#
# COMPACT_ATOMS: atom_id res chain seq x y z
N MET A 1 42.46 20.26 21.46
CA MET A 1 41.18 20.89 21.08
C MET A 1 40.10 20.36 22.02
N ASP A 2 39.37 21.26 22.69
CA ASP A 2 38.17 20.91 23.48
C ASP A 2 37.19 20.07 22.63
N ALA A 3 36.65 18.99 23.21
CA ALA A 3 35.69 18.09 22.56
C ALA A 3 34.50 18.86 21.97
N LYS A 4 34.04 19.92 22.65
CA LYS A 4 32.96 20.79 22.18
C LYS A 4 33.33 21.55 20.92
N ALA A 5 34.55 22.10 20.85
CA ALA A 5 35.06 22.80 19.68
C ALA A 5 35.24 21.85 18.49
N ARG A 6 35.70 20.62 18.74
CA ARG A 6 35.84 19.57 17.72
C ARG A 6 34.47 19.17 17.16
N LEU A 7 33.48 18.89 18.02
CA LEU A 7 32.12 18.54 17.61
C LEU A 7 31.50 19.64 16.76
N ARG A 8 31.58 20.89 17.22
CA ARG A 8 31.06 22.06 16.49
C ARG A 8 31.67 22.18 15.10
N ARG A 9 33.00 22.01 14.98
CA ARG A 9 33.70 22.02 13.69
C ARG A 9 33.23 20.88 12.78
N LEU A 10 33.07 19.68 13.32
CA LEU A 10 32.57 18.53 12.58
C LEU A 10 31.14 18.74 12.06
N THR A 11 30.22 19.29 12.87
CA THR A 11 28.86 19.59 12.42
C THR A 11 28.84 20.56 11.24
N TYR A 12 29.66 21.62 11.29
CA TYR A 12 29.78 22.55 10.16
C TYR A 12 30.33 21.87 8.90
N LEU A 13 31.34 21.00 9.04
CA LEU A 13 31.93 20.29 7.91
C LEU A 13 30.95 19.26 7.31
N ALA A 14 30.30 18.46 8.17
CA ALA A 14 29.32 17.46 7.78
C ALA A 14 28.17 18.10 6.99
N HIS A 15 27.51 19.11 7.56
CA HIS A 15 26.41 19.82 6.88
C HIS A 15 26.87 20.41 5.54
N ARG A 16 28.05 21.03 5.51
CA ARG A 16 28.58 21.69 4.33
C ARG A 16 28.91 20.73 3.18
N TRP A 17 29.41 19.53 3.47
CA TRP A 17 29.81 18.57 2.43
C TRP A 17 28.68 17.63 2.04
N LEU A 18 27.93 17.10 3.01
CA LEU A 18 26.74 16.30 2.74
C LEU A 18 25.68 17.11 2.00
N GLY A 19 25.61 18.42 2.27
CA GLY A 19 24.65 19.34 1.66
C GLY A 19 24.74 19.44 0.14
N VAL A 20 25.91 19.21 -0.47
CA VAL A 20 26.09 19.37 -1.92
C VAL A 20 25.29 18.31 -2.69
N ALA A 21 25.45 17.04 -2.34
CA ALA A 21 24.71 15.94 -2.98
C ALA A 21 23.32 15.75 -2.36
N GLY A 22 23.20 15.91 -1.03
CA GLY A 22 21.93 15.72 -0.33
C GLY A 22 20.83 16.70 -0.77
N CYS A 23 21.17 17.95 -1.09
CA CYS A 23 20.16 18.90 -1.59
C CYS A 23 19.61 18.51 -2.96
N LEU A 24 20.42 17.91 -3.85
CA LEU A 24 19.94 17.44 -5.16
C LEU A 24 18.98 16.27 -5.01
N LEU A 25 19.36 15.28 -4.19
CA LEU A 25 18.50 14.14 -3.90
C LEU A 25 17.18 14.58 -3.24
N MET A 26 17.27 15.41 -2.20
CA MET A 26 16.08 15.90 -1.49
C MET A 26 15.19 16.76 -2.36
N PHE A 27 15.74 17.53 -3.29
CA PHE A 27 14.96 18.26 -4.28
C PHE A 27 14.10 17.29 -5.11
N GLY A 28 14.72 16.22 -5.62
CA GLY A 28 14.04 15.15 -6.33
C GLY A 28 12.93 14.50 -5.49
N TRP A 29 13.21 14.18 -4.23
CA TRP A 29 12.23 13.55 -3.32
C TRP A 29 11.06 14.45 -2.93
N PHE A 30 11.26 15.75 -2.69
CA PHE A 30 10.15 16.66 -2.45
C PHE A 30 9.27 16.82 -3.69
N LEU A 31 9.89 16.98 -4.87
CA LEU A 31 9.16 17.11 -6.12
C LEU A 31 8.33 15.84 -6.41
N SER A 32 8.96 14.67 -6.30
CA SER A 32 8.28 13.40 -6.55
C SER A 32 7.24 13.07 -5.48
N GLY A 33 7.46 13.47 -4.23
CA GLY A 33 6.50 13.32 -3.15
C GLY A 33 5.21 14.10 -3.40
N ILE A 34 5.29 15.32 -3.96
CA ILE A 34 4.11 16.10 -4.38
C ILE A 34 3.35 15.36 -5.50
N VAL A 35 4.05 14.81 -6.49
CA VAL A 35 3.42 14.03 -7.56
C VAL A 35 2.70 12.81 -6.99
N MET A 36 3.29 12.12 -6.02
CA MET A 36 2.73 10.92 -5.39
C MET A 36 1.50 11.18 -4.52
N LEU A 37 1.15 12.44 -4.23
CA LEU A 37 -0.15 12.77 -3.62
C LEU A 37 -1.31 12.49 -4.60
N TYR A 38 -1.06 12.61 -5.89
CA TYR A 38 -2.08 12.57 -6.94
C TYR A 38 -1.91 11.40 -7.93
N VAL A 39 -0.72 10.81 -7.99
CA VAL A 39 -0.46 9.66 -8.85
C VAL A 39 0.32 8.60 -8.07
N GLY A 40 -0.39 7.54 -7.69
CA GLY A 40 0.21 6.36 -7.07
C GLY A 40 0.96 5.48 -8.07
N TYR A 41 1.79 4.59 -7.54
CA TYR A 41 2.36 3.49 -8.31
C TYR A 41 1.25 2.55 -8.79
N PRO A 42 1.31 2.02 -10.04
CA PRO A 42 0.25 1.19 -10.60
C PRO A 42 -0.13 0.02 -9.69
N LYS A 43 -1.44 -0.17 -9.52
CA LYS A 43 -2.05 -1.27 -8.79
C LYS A 43 -3.52 -1.35 -9.19
N LEU A 44 -4.06 -2.57 -9.21
CA LEU A 44 -5.48 -2.80 -9.40
C LEU A 44 -6.20 -2.67 -8.05
N THR A 45 -7.06 -1.67 -7.91
CA THR A 45 -7.88 -1.54 -6.70
C THR A 45 -9.03 -2.57 -6.69
N PRO A 46 -9.54 -2.97 -5.52
CA PRO A 46 -10.71 -3.83 -5.44
C PRO A 46 -11.93 -3.25 -6.17
N HIS A 47 -12.15 -1.94 -6.10
CA HIS A 47 -13.25 -1.29 -6.81
C HIS A 47 -13.11 -1.42 -8.34
N GLU A 48 -11.92 -1.14 -8.90
CA GLU A 48 -11.66 -1.34 -10.34
C GLU A 48 -11.84 -2.81 -10.74
N ARG A 49 -11.33 -3.73 -9.93
CA ARG A 49 -11.50 -5.17 -10.15
C ARG A 49 -12.98 -5.54 -10.20
N PHE A 50 -13.75 -5.24 -9.17
CA PHE A 50 -15.16 -5.66 -9.08
C PHE A 50 -16.04 -4.97 -10.12
N ALA A 51 -15.82 -3.68 -10.40
CA ALA A 51 -16.58 -2.93 -11.40
C ALA A 51 -16.43 -3.50 -12.82
N SER A 52 -15.31 -4.17 -13.10
CA SER A 52 -15.04 -4.80 -14.39
C SER A 52 -15.68 -6.18 -14.56
N LEU A 53 -16.18 -6.80 -13.47
CA LEU A 53 -16.70 -8.15 -13.51
C LEU A 53 -18.19 -8.16 -13.91
N PRO A 54 -18.61 -9.09 -14.79
CA PRO A 54 -20.03 -9.29 -15.07
C PRO A 54 -20.76 -9.86 -13.84
N VAL A 55 -22.07 -9.59 -13.76
CA VAL A 55 -22.95 -10.20 -12.77
C VAL A 55 -23.03 -11.71 -13.02
N LEU A 56 -22.92 -12.50 -11.94
CA LEU A 56 -23.12 -13.94 -11.97
C LEU A 56 -24.60 -14.24 -12.20
N THR A 57 -24.90 -15.05 -13.21
CA THR A 57 -26.26 -15.48 -13.51
C THR A 57 -26.73 -16.52 -12.50
N VAL A 58 -28.04 -16.59 -12.24
CA VAL A 58 -28.63 -17.66 -11.44
C VAL A 58 -28.60 -18.96 -12.25
N ASP A 59 -27.51 -19.72 -12.09
CA ASP A 59 -27.23 -20.91 -12.88
C ASP A 59 -26.64 -22.04 -12.02
N ALA A 60 -26.71 -23.26 -12.54
CA ALA A 60 -26.15 -24.46 -11.95
C ALA A 60 -24.64 -24.54 -12.21
N TYR A 61 -23.88 -23.68 -11.53
CA TYR A 61 -22.42 -23.78 -11.55
C TYR A 61 -21.93 -25.05 -10.84
N ARG A 62 -21.10 -25.81 -11.53
CA ARG A 62 -20.45 -27.01 -11.00
C ARG A 62 -19.20 -26.62 -10.23
N MET A 63 -19.27 -26.75 -8.91
CA MET A 63 -18.10 -26.57 -8.08
C MET A 63 -17.08 -27.70 -8.33
N PRO A 64 -15.77 -27.40 -8.48
CA PRO A 64 -14.76 -28.42 -8.67
C PRO A 64 -14.60 -29.31 -7.44
N ASP A 65 -14.37 -30.62 -7.64
CA ASP A 65 -14.05 -31.54 -6.53
C ASP A 65 -12.79 -31.11 -5.78
N ALA A 66 -11.83 -30.49 -6.49
CA ALA A 66 -10.62 -29.93 -5.93
C ALA A 66 -10.88 -28.85 -4.86
N ALA A 67 -12.06 -28.22 -4.85
CA ALA A 67 -12.42 -27.27 -3.81
C ALA A 67 -12.42 -27.92 -2.41
N GLN A 68 -12.74 -29.21 -2.31
CA GLN A 68 -12.76 -29.94 -1.04
C GLN A 68 -11.38 -30.04 -0.38
N ALA A 69 -10.30 -30.05 -1.17
CA ALA A 69 -8.93 -30.14 -0.68
C ALA A 69 -8.20 -28.79 -0.66
N ALA A 70 -8.88 -27.69 -1.01
CA ALA A 70 -8.25 -26.39 -1.10
C ALA A 70 -7.84 -25.88 0.30
N PRO A 71 -6.63 -25.31 0.46
CA PRO A 71 -6.13 -24.77 1.74
C PRO A 71 -6.78 -23.43 2.13
N GLY A 72 -7.81 -22.98 1.41
CA GLY A 72 -8.45 -21.68 1.62
C GLY A 72 -9.77 -21.57 0.84
N PRO A 73 -10.38 -20.36 0.80
CA PRO A 73 -11.72 -20.19 0.26
C PRO A 73 -11.78 -20.49 -1.25
N ALA A 74 -12.83 -21.18 -1.67
CA ALA A 74 -13.18 -21.31 -3.07
C ALA A 74 -13.85 -20.01 -3.53
N VAL A 75 -13.42 -19.45 -4.67
CA VAL A 75 -13.93 -18.17 -5.17
C VAL A 75 -14.57 -18.37 -6.53
N LEU A 76 -15.89 -18.17 -6.65
CA LEU A 76 -16.58 -18.08 -7.94
C LEU A 76 -16.54 -16.63 -8.42
N THR A 77 -16.01 -16.41 -9.61
CA THR A 77 -15.87 -15.10 -10.26
C THR A 77 -16.04 -15.27 -11.76
N SER A 78 -15.74 -14.23 -12.54
CA SER A 78 -15.61 -14.33 -13.99
C SER A 78 -14.16 -14.14 -14.45
N VAL A 79 -13.70 -15.00 -15.35
CA VAL A 79 -12.44 -14.87 -16.08
C VAL A 79 -12.76 -14.93 -17.57
N ARG A 80 -12.29 -13.95 -18.36
CA ARG A 80 -12.64 -13.81 -19.80
C ARG A 80 -14.15 -13.73 -20.09
N GLY A 81 -14.95 -13.31 -19.11
CA GLY A 81 -16.41 -13.23 -19.25
C GLY A 81 -17.13 -14.56 -18.98
N GLU A 82 -16.39 -15.61 -18.61
CA GLU A 82 -16.93 -16.92 -18.27
C GLU A 82 -16.87 -17.12 -16.75
N ALA A 83 -17.89 -17.77 -16.18
CA ALA A 83 -17.88 -18.12 -14.77
C ALA A 83 -16.75 -19.13 -14.46
N THR A 84 -15.93 -18.83 -13.48
CA THR A 84 -14.71 -19.56 -13.15
C THR A 84 -14.53 -19.63 -11.64
N PHE A 85 -14.19 -20.82 -11.14
CA PHE A 85 -13.72 -21.01 -9.78
C PHE A 85 -12.21 -20.79 -9.70
N ILE A 86 -11.79 -19.90 -8.82
CA ILE A 86 -10.40 -19.72 -8.41
C ILE A 86 -10.22 -20.43 -7.07
N LEU A 87 -9.34 -21.43 -7.04
CA LEU A 87 -8.99 -22.14 -5.81
C LEU A 87 -7.52 -21.85 -5.47
N PRO A 88 -7.20 -21.60 -4.19
CA PRO A 88 -5.82 -21.60 -3.76
C PRO A 88 -5.25 -23.02 -3.89
N THR A 89 -4.00 -23.14 -4.31
CA THR A 89 -3.24 -24.39 -4.21
C THR A 89 -1.87 -24.11 -3.59
N PRO A 90 -1.11 -25.14 -3.16
CA PRO A 90 0.24 -24.94 -2.60
C PRO A 90 1.18 -24.14 -3.51
N ASP A 91 1.04 -24.29 -4.83
CA ASP A 91 1.89 -23.64 -5.83
C ASP A 91 1.35 -22.28 -6.31
N GLY A 92 0.20 -21.85 -5.80
CA GLY A 92 -0.48 -20.61 -6.21
C GLY A 92 -1.95 -20.81 -6.58
N PRO A 93 -2.69 -19.74 -6.85
CA PRO A 93 -4.08 -19.86 -7.27
C PRO A 93 -4.19 -20.48 -8.66
N ARG A 94 -5.24 -21.28 -8.89
CA ARG A 94 -5.55 -21.88 -10.20
C ARG A 94 -7.01 -21.68 -10.57
N ALA A 95 -7.32 -21.79 -11.86
CA ALA A 95 -8.66 -21.62 -12.41
C ALA A 95 -9.31 -22.94 -12.82
N TRP A 96 -10.61 -23.05 -12.56
CA TRP A 96 -11.49 -24.15 -12.99
C TRP A 96 -12.75 -23.59 -13.62
N SER A 97 -13.17 -24.16 -14.74
CA SER A 97 -14.41 -23.84 -15.42
C SER A 97 -15.61 -24.12 -14.50
N ALA A 98 -16.46 -23.12 -14.27
CA ALA A 98 -17.66 -23.30 -13.46
C ALA A 98 -18.78 -24.06 -14.19
N SER A 99 -18.69 -24.25 -15.50
CA SER A 99 -19.63 -25.07 -16.27
C SER A 99 -19.29 -26.55 -16.24
N THR A 100 -18.00 -26.90 -16.29
CA THR A 100 -17.54 -28.30 -16.37
C THR A 100 -16.99 -28.85 -15.06
N GLY A 101 -16.52 -27.99 -14.15
CA GLY A 101 -15.78 -28.36 -12.94
C GLY A 101 -14.32 -28.74 -13.19
N ASN A 102 -13.86 -28.68 -14.44
CA ASN A 102 -12.52 -29.09 -14.86
C ASN A 102 -11.52 -27.92 -14.78
N PRO A 103 -10.22 -28.19 -14.57
CA PRO A 103 -9.20 -27.14 -14.59
C PRO A 103 -9.07 -26.50 -15.98
N ASP A 104 -8.88 -25.17 -16.02
CA ASP A 104 -8.75 -24.38 -17.26
C ASP A 104 -7.41 -24.60 -18.00
N GLY A 105 -6.45 -25.29 -17.36
CA GLY A 105 -5.11 -25.52 -17.90
C GLY A 105 -4.23 -24.27 -17.87
N THR A 106 -3.19 -24.25 -18.71
CA THR A 106 -2.24 -23.12 -18.82
C THR A 106 -2.88 -21.97 -19.58
N VAL A 107 -2.79 -20.75 -19.02
CA VAL A 107 -3.31 -19.54 -19.67
C VAL A 107 -2.47 -19.22 -20.91
N THR A 108 -3.13 -19.12 -22.07
CA THR A 108 -2.48 -18.77 -23.34
C THR A 108 -2.46 -17.25 -23.58
N ALA A 109 -1.68 -16.80 -24.57
CA ALA A 109 -1.67 -15.41 -24.98
C ALA A 109 -3.07 -14.91 -25.42
N ASP A 110 -3.82 -15.73 -26.16
CA ASP A 110 -5.17 -15.40 -26.61
C ASP A 110 -6.16 -15.31 -25.44
N MET A 111 -6.05 -16.21 -24.47
CA MET A 111 -6.82 -16.14 -23.22
C MET A 111 -6.54 -14.83 -22.45
N ALA A 112 -5.27 -14.41 -22.39
CA ALA A 112 -4.91 -13.16 -21.75
C ALA A 112 -5.45 -11.93 -22.52
N VAL A 113 -5.43 -11.96 -23.85
CA VAL A 113 -6.02 -10.91 -24.69
C VAL A 113 -7.54 -10.85 -24.51
N ALA A 114 -8.21 -12.00 -24.42
CA ALA A 114 -9.64 -12.06 -24.15
C ALA A 114 -9.99 -11.49 -22.76
N ALA A 115 -9.23 -11.85 -21.72
CA ALA A 115 -9.41 -11.28 -20.38
C ALA A 115 -9.24 -9.75 -20.39
N ALA A 116 -8.21 -9.25 -21.07
CA ALA A 116 -7.96 -7.82 -21.21
C ALA A 116 -9.08 -7.08 -21.96
N ARG A 117 -9.69 -7.69 -22.99
CA ARG A 117 -10.83 -7.11 -23.72
C ARG A 117 -12.10 -7.05 -22.88
N VAL A 118 -12.33 -8.02 -22.00
CA VAL A 118 -13.47 -7.97 -21.07
C VAL A 118 -13.26 -6.87 -20.03
N PHE A 119 -12.06 -6.77 -19.47
CA PHE A 119 -11.73 -5.74 -18.47
C PHE A 119 -11.77 -4.33 -19.06
N TRP A 120 -11.34 -4.17 -20.31
CA TRP A 120 -11.21 -2.88 -20.98
C TRP A 120 -11.76 -2.92 -22.42
N PRO A 121 -13.10 -2.91 -22.59
CA PRO A 121 -13.76 -3.23 -23.86
C PRO A 121 -13.54 -2.20 -24.96
N ALA A 122 -13.28 -0.94 -24.62
CA ALA A 122 -13.07 0.13 -25.59
C ALA A 122 -11.67 0.12 -26.25
N GLY A 123 -10.75 -0.73 -25.79
CA GLY A 123 -9.35 -0.74 -26.23
C GLY A 123 -9.00 -1.88 -27.19
N ALA A 124 -8.10 -1.61 -28.14
CA ALA A 124 -7.43 -2.64 -28.91
C ALA A 124 -6.33 -3.28 -28.06
N ALA A 125 -6.50 -4.58 -27.77
CA ALA A 125 -5.61 -5.38 -26.95
C ALA A 125 -4.58 -6.15 -27.81
N ARG A 126 -3.30 -6.06 -27.44
CA ARG A 126 -2.20 -6.80 -28.08
C ARG A 126 -1.31 -7.44 -27.00
N HIS A 127 -1.10 -8.75 -27.10
CA HIS A 127 -0.14 -9.45 -26.24
C HIS A 127 1.30 -8.98 -26.53
N ALA A 128 2.08 -8.79 -25.47
CA ALA A 128 3.45 -8.27 -25.52
C ALA A 128 4.45 -9.17 -24.78
N GLY A 129 4.11 -10.44 -24.56
CA GLY A 129 4.98 -11.43 -23.93
C GLY A 129 4.61 -11.76 -22.48
N LEU A 130 5.39 -12.68 -21.92
CA LEU A 130 5.39 -13.03 -20.50
C LEU A 130 6.49 -12.23 -19.79
N VAL A 131 6.20 -11.78 -18.56
CA VAL A 131 7.17 -11.08 -17.73
C VAL A 131 7.14 -11.63 -16.32
N ASP A 132 8.31 -12.02 -15.79
CA ASP A 132 8.45 -12.26 -14.36
C ASP A 132 8.41 -10.95 -13.61
N GLU A 133 9.13 -9.93 -14.08
CA GLU A 133 9.08 -8.60 -13.47
C GLU A 133 9.36 -7.52 -14.53
N ASP A 134 8.64 -6.41 -14.43
CA ASP A 134 8.96 -5.18 -15.13
C ASP A 134 8.69 -3.94 -14.27
N ARG A 135 8.79 -2.78 -14.91
CA ARG A 135 8.68 -1.46 -14.29
C ARG A 135 7.45 -1.22 -13.42
N TRP A 136 6.34 -1.92 -13.69
CA TRP A 136 5.04 -1.72 -13.03
C TRP A 136 4.66 -2.87 -12.11
N THR A 137 5.47 -3.93 -12.06
CA THR A 137 5.12 -5.16 -11.36
C THR A 137 6.05 -5.44 -10.19
N HIS A 138 6.62 -4.44 -9.52
CA HIS A 138 7.54 -4.69 -8.40
C HIS A 138 6.86 -5.20 -7.11
N SER A 139 5.53 -5.25 -7.06
CA SER A 139 4.77 -5.71 -5.88
C SER A 139 4.92 -7.22 -5.67
N ARG A 140 5.25 -7.63 -4.45
CA ARG A 140 5.27 -9.04 -4.04
C ARG A 140 3.90 -9.70 -4.09
N GLY A 141 2.81 -8.92 -4.03
CA GLY A 141 1.45 -9.46 -4.15
C GLY A 141 1.18 -10.16 -5.48
N LEU A 142 2.02 -9.88 -6.50
CA LEU A 142 1.92 -10.50 -7.82
C LEU A 142 2.71 -11.81 -7.92
N ASP A 143 3.58 -12.15 -6.96
CA ASP A 143 4.52 -13.27 -7.08
C ASP A 143 3.79 -14.62 -7.32
N ARG A 144 2.65 -14.83 -6.67
CA ARG A 144 1.81 -16.03 -6.85
C ARG A 144 1.15 -16.14 -8.24
N HIS A 145 1.17 -15.06 -9.01
CA HIS A 145 0.56 -14.98 -10.34
C HIS A 145 1.59 -15.01 -11.47
N ARG A 146 2.90 -14.95 -11.13
CA ARG A 146 3.99 -14.85 -12.09
C ARG A 146 4.29 -16.20 -12.77
N PRO A 147 4.81 -16.17 -14.02
CA PRO A 147 5.01 -14.98 -14.84
C PRO A 147 3.67 -14.34 -15.27
N LEU A 148 3.66 -13.06 -15.62
CA LEU A 148 2.45 -12.32 -16.00
C LEU A 148 2.38 -12.16 -17.52
N HIS A 149 1.21 -12.37 -18.11
CA HIS A 149 0.97 -11.97 -19.50
C HIS A 149 0.81 -10.45 -19.55
N LYS A 150 1.68 -9.80 -20.31
CA LYS A 150 1.61 -8.37 -20.55
C LYS A 150 0.74 -8.09 -21.77
N VAL A 151 -0.32 -7.32 -21.59
CA VAL A 151 -1.23 -6.93 -22.67
C VAL A 151 -1.22 -5.41 -22.80
N ILE A 152 -0.85 -4.92 -23.98
CA ILE A 152 -0.88 -3.50 -24.29
C ILE A 152 -2.27 -3.13 -24.80
N MET A 153 -2.87 -2.12 -24.18
CA MET A 153 -4.15 -1.55 -24.54
C MET A 153 -3.94 -0.23 -25.26
N SER A 154 -4.57 -0.09 -26.42
CA SER A 154 -4.49 1.10 -27.28
C SER A 154 -5.89 1.61 -27.65
N GLY A 155 -6.03 2.88 -28.01
CA GLY A 155 -7.32 3.56 -28.21
C GLY A 155 -7.37 4.87 -27.42
N ASP A 156 -8.59 5.40 -27.21
CA ASP A 156 -8.82 6.64 -26.47
C ASP A 156 -8.27 6.59 -25.04
N THR A 157 -8.31 5.40 -24.46
CA THR A 157 -7.79 5.11 -23.15
C THR A 157 -6.72 4.03 -23.32
N ALA A 158 -5.44 4.42 -23.23
CA ALA A 158 -4.29 3.56 -23.47
C ALA A 158 -3.60 3.16 -22.16
N GLY A 159 -2.93 2.00 -22.15
CA GLY A 159 -2.24 1.51 -20.96
C GLY A 159 -1.71 0.09 -21.12
N THR A 160 -1.36 -0.51 -19.99
CA THR A 160 -0.92 -1.89 -19.91
C THR A 160 -1.78 -2.63 -18.89
N LEU A 161 -2.25 -3.81 -19.23
CA LEU A 161 -2.85 -4.77 -18.29
C LEU A 161 -1.88 -5.94 -18.10
N TYR A 162 -1.85 -6.47 -16.89
CA TYR A 162 -1.12 -7.68 -16.54
C TYR A 162 -2.10 -8.74 -16.10
N VAL A 163 -2.06 -9.88 -16.80
CA VAL A 163 -2.94 -11.01 -16.58
C VAL A 163 -2.13 -12.15 -15.97
N SER A 164 -2.66 -12.78 -14.92
CA SER A 164 -2.01 -13.93 -14.27
C SER A 164 -1.88 -15.09 -15.25
N SER A 165 -0.68 -15.68 -15.36
CA SER A 165 -0.52 -16.94 -16.12
C SER A 165 -1.11 -18.16 -15.41
N ALA A 166 -1.39 -18.03 -14.11
CA ALA A 166 -1.93 -19.09 -13.28
C ALA A 166 -3.47 -19.14 -13.30
N THR A 167 -4.14 -17.99 -13.35
CA THR A 167 -5.61 -17.91 -13.27
C THR A 167 -6.30 -17.25 -14.46
N GLY A 168 -5.59 -16.46 -15.26
CA GLY A 168 -6.18 -15.66 -16.33
C GLY A 168 -6.91 -14.40 -15.83
N GLU A 169 -6.88 -14.13 -14.52
CA GLU A 169 -7.39 -12.88 -13.95
C GLU A 169 -6.50 -11.70 -14.33
N VAL A 170 -7.11 -10.54 -14.60
CA VAL A 170 -6.38 -9.27 -14.61
C VAL A 170 -6.00 -8.93 -13.16
N VAL A 171 -4.70 -8.77 -12.90
CA VAL A 171 -4.15 -8.58 -11.54
C VAL A 171 -3.48 -7.24 -11.34
N LEU A 172 -3.20 -6.51 -12.42
CA LEU A 172 -2.69 -5.15 -12.38
C LEU A 172 -3.06 -4.41 -13.66
N ASP A 173 -3.53 -3.18 -13.50
CA ASP A 173 -3.65 -2.20 -14.57
C ASP A 173 -2.63 -1.06 -14.37
N ALA A 174 -2.16 -0.52 -15.49
CA ALA A 174 -1.26 0.62 -15.53
C ALA A 174 -1.67 1.54 -16.68
N PRO A 175 -2.62 2.47 -16.47
CA PRO A 175 -2.98 3.48 -17.47
C PRO A 175 -1.78 4.31 -17.93
N LEU A 176 -1.73 4.71 -19.20
CA LEU A 176 -0.57 5.38 -19.80
C LEU A 176 -0.21 6.70 -19.11
N ALA A 177 -1.22 7.47 -18.70
CA ALA A 177 -1.01 8.72 -17.95
C ALA A 177 -0.33 8.44 -16.59
N GLN A 178 -0.80 7.42 -15.87
CA GLN A 178 -0.21 6.97 -14.61
C GLN A 178 1.24 6.52 -14.83
N GLN A 179 1.53 5.74 -15.89
CA GLN A 179 2.90 5.33 -16.22
C GLN A 179 3.84 6.53 -16.43
N ARG A 180 3.40 7.56 -17.17
CA ARG A 180 4.21 8.75 -17.47
C ARG A 180 4.54 9.56 -16.21
N TRP A 181 3.53 9.81 -15.38
CA TRP A 181 3.73 10.56 -14.14
C TRP A 181 4.56 9.80 -13.11
N ASN A 182 4.52 8.46 -13.12
CA ASN A 182 5.31 7.66 -12.19
C ASN A 182 6.82 7.81 -12.38
N TYR A 183 7.33 8.19 -13.56
CA TYR A 183 8.76 8.48 -13.75
C TYR A 183 9.26 9.63 -12.86
N VAL A 184 8.45 10.68 -12.73
CA VAL A 184 8.75 11.84 -11.86
C VAL A 184 8.18 11.69 -10.45
N GLY A 185 7.24 10.74 -10.25
CA GLY A 185 6.70 10.33 -8.96
C GLY A 185 7.44 9.14 -8.37
N ALA A 186 6.77 7.99 -8.23
CA ALA A 186 7.26 6.82 -7.51
C ALA A 186 8.66 6.33 -7.94
N TRP A 187 8.99 6.35 -9.24
CA TRP A 187 10.30 5.92 -9.71
C TRP A 187 11.44 6.78 -9.18
N LEU A 188 11.27 8.10 -9.24
CA LEU A 188 12.24 9.06 -8.71
C LEU A 188 12.25 9.03 -7.17
N HIS A 189 11.09 8.92 -6.54
CA HIS A 189 10.97 8.95 -5.08
C HIS A 189 11.61 7.71 -4.44
N TRP A 190 11.27 6.53 -4.94
CA TRP A 190 11.75 5.27 -4.40
C TRP A 190 13.04 4.79 -5.06
N LEU A 191 13.59 5.51 -6.05
CA LEU A 191 14.79 5.12 -6.77
C LEU A 191 14.67 3.77 -7.49
N TYR A 192 13.50 3.47 -8.08
CA TYR A 192 13.24 2.18 -8.74
C TYR A 192 14.09 1.93 -9.98
N MET A 193 14.76 2.94 -10.53
CA MET A 193 15.79 2.73 -11.55
C MET A 193 16.98 1.88 -11.07
N ALA A 194 17.16 1.76 -9.75
CA ALA A 194 18.20 0.94 -9.13
C ALA A 194 17.67 -0.37 -8.54
N ARG A 195 16.39 -0.71 -8.76
CA ARG A 195 15.76 -1.93 -8.27
C ARG A 195 15.62 -2.95 -9.40
N ASP A 196 16.07 -4.17 -9.17
CA ASP A 196 16.08 -5.22 -10.21
C ASP A 196 15.13 -6.40 -9.93
N ARG A 197 14.58 -6.50 -8.72
CA ARG A 197 13.70 -7.60 -8.31
C ARG A 197 12.71 -7.23 -7.20
N SER A 198 11.73 -8.10 -6.97
CA SER A 198 10.67 -7.90 -5.97
C SER A 198 11.21 -7.82 -4.53
N VAL A 199 12.28 -8.55 -4.19
CA VAL A 199 13.00 -8.45 -2.92
C VAL A 199 14.46 -8.10 -3.19
N ASP A 200 14.79 -6.80 -3.09
CA ASP A 200 16.11 -6.27 -3.40
C ASP A 200 16.75 -5.62 -2.16
N PRO A 201 17.66 -6.33 -1.47
CA PRO A 201 18.38 -5.78 -0.31
C PRO A 201 19.30 -4.62 -0.66
N VAL A 202 19.88 -4.59 -1.87
CA VAL A 202 20.82 -3.54 -2.30
C VAL A 202 20.08 -2.24 -2.48
N TRP A 203 18.96 -2.27 -3.20
CA TRP A 203 18.04 -1.14 -3.32
C TRP A 203 17.55 -0.67 -1.93
N SER A 204 17.08 -1.61 -1.10
CA SER A 204 16.55 -1.29 0.23
C SER A 204 17.58 -0.56 1.10
N TRP A 205 18.80 -1.08 1.20
CA TRP A 205 19.88 -0.44 1.96
C TRP A 205 20.35 0.87 1.34
N THR A 206 20.33 1.00 0.01
CA THR A 206 20.65 2.26 -0.67
C THR A 206 19.69 3.37 -0.21
N VAL A 207 18.37 3.12 -0.26
CA VAL A 207 17.37 4.09 0.20
C VAL A 207 17.51 4.39 1.69
N ILE A 208 17.74 3.37 2.53
CA ILE A 208 17.96 3.52 3.98
C ILE A 208 19.17 4.43 4.27
N VAL A 209 20.33 4.14 3.67
CA VAL A 209 21.57 4.89 3.91
C VAL A 209 21.42 6.34 3.42
N LEU A 210 20.88 6.53 2.21
CA LEU A 210 20.65 7.88 1.67
C LEU A 210 19.69 8.69 2.55
N SER A 211 18.59 8.09 3.02
CA SER A 211 17.61 8.74 3.89
C SER A 211 18.21 9.06 5.26
N ALA A 212 19.02 8.16 5.82
CA ALA A 212 19.73 8.39 7.09
C ALA A 212 20.74 9.53 6.98
N LEU A 213 21.54 9.56 5.91
CA LEU A 213 22.49 10.66 5.64
C LEU A 213 21.77 12.00 5.46
N CYS A 214 20.64 12.02 4.72
CA CYS A 214 19.83 13.22 4.55
C CYS A 214 19.17 13.68 5.86
N THR A 215 18.76 12.75 6.72
CA THR A 215 18.24 13.06 8.06
C THR A 215 19.30 13.75 8.92
N VAL A 216 20.51 13.18 8.98
CA VAL A 216 21.65 13.77 9.70
C VAL A 216 22.03 15.13 9.10
N LEU A 217 22.00 15.27 7.78
CA LEU A 217 22.23 16.54 7.08
C LEU A 217 21.20 17.60 7.48
N ALA A 218 19.91 17.26 7.51
CA ALA A 218 18.84 18.18 7.88
C ALA A 218 18.97 18.63 9.35
N ILE A 219 19.18 17.68 10.27
CA ILE A 219 19.37 17.95 11.70
C ILE A 219 20.61 18.84 11.91
N SER A 220 21.74 18.50 11.29
CA SER A 220 22.96 19.31 11.40
C SER A 220 22.77 20.72 10.83
N GLY A 221 21.99 20.87 9.76
CA GLY A 221 21.61 22.16 9.19
C GLY A 221 20.75 23.00 10.13
N ALA A 222 19.75 22.39 10.77
CA ALA A 222 18.92 23.06 11.77
C ALA A 222 19.76 23.56 12.95
N VAL A 223 20.63 22.69 13.49
CA VAL A 223 21.55 23.03 14.59
C VAL A 223 22.50 24.17 14.20
N VAL A 224 23.12 24.08 13.03
CA VAL A 224 24.01 25.13 12.49
C VAL A 224 23.26 26.45 12.31
N GLY A 225 22.03 26.41 11.80
CA GLY A 225 21.18 27.57 11.63
C GLY A 225 20.91 28.26 12.97
N VAL A 226 20.46 27.49 13.98
CA VAL A 226 20.19 28.04 15.33
C VAL A 226 21.46 28.63 15.94
N TRP A 227 22.61 27.97 15.81
CA TRP A 227 23.89 28.51 16.29
C TRP A 227 24.33 29.81 15.60
N ARG A 228 23.89 30.01 14.34
CA ARG A 228 24.20 31.19 13.54
C ARG A 228 23.13 32.27 13.66
N TRP A 229 21.99 31.98 14.27
CA TRP A 229 20.96 32.98 14.52
C TRP A 229 21.29 33.83 15.75
N ARG A 230 21.21 35.15 15.61
CA ARG A 230 21.29 36.07 16.76
C ARG A 230 19.90 36.29 17.35
N PHE A 231 19.62 35.61 18.46
CA PHE A 231 18.43 35.84 19.29
C PHE A 231 18.47 37.19 20.00
N ARG A 232 19.67 37.66 20.37
CA ARG A 232 19.91 38.99 20.95
C ARG A 232 20.81 39.82 20.04
N GLY A 233 20.44 41.09 19.85
CA GLY A 233 21.15 42.01 18.96
C GLY A 233 21.07 41.63 17.48
N ARG A 234 21.90 42.29 16.67
CA ARG A 234 21.99 42.12 15.21
C ARG A 234 23.44 41.98 14.79
N TYR A 235 23.70 41.37 13.63
CA TYR A 235 25.02 41.41 12.99
C TYR A 235 25.32 42.82 12.47
N LYS A 236 26.58 43.08 12.08
CA LYS A 236 26.99 44.37 11.47
C LYS A 236 26.19 44.71 10.21
N SER A 237 25.51 43.74 9.60
CA SER A 237 24.57 43.93 8.48
C SER A 237 23.19 44.45 8.89
N GLY A 238 22.88 44.58 10.19
CA GLY A 238 21.54 44.87 10.69
C GLY A 238 20.59 43.65 10.72
N ALA A 239 20.98 42.50 10.15
CA ALA A 239 20.17 41.29 10.18
C ALA A 239 20.48 40.40 11.40
N ARG A 240 19.54 39.52 11.77
CA ARG A 240 19.77 38.46 12.77
C ARG A 240 20.52 37.23 12.23
N THR A 241 20.71 37.17 10.91
CA THR A 241 21.57 36.20 10.23
C THR A 241 22.93 36.82 9.85
N PRO A 242 24.04 36.06 9.90
CA PRO A 242 25.36 36.55 9.53
C PRO A 242 25.54 36.67 8.01
N TYR A 243 24.67 36.04 7.21
CA TYR A 243 24.85 35.91 5.78
C TYR A 243 24.35 37.15 5.04
N ARG A 244 25.26 37.78 4.28
CA ARG A 244 24.97 38.95 3.44
C ARG A 244 24.56 38.55 2.02
N GLU A 245 25.17 37.49 1.48
CA GLU A 245 24.81 36.95 0.17
C GLU A 245 23.37 36.43 0.20
N ALA A 246 22.57 36.83 -0.79
CA ALA A 246 21.13 36.53 -0.84
C ALA A 246 20.83 35.03 -0.72
N TRP A 247 21.55 34.17 -1.46
CA TRP A 247 21.32 32.73 -1.46
C TRP A 247 21.64 32.07 -0.11
N MET A 248 22.75 32.44 0.53
CA MET A 248 23.09 31.97 1.88
C MET A 248 22.08 32.47 2.92
N ARG A 249 21.62 33.72 2.77
CA ARG A 249 20.60 34.30 3.65
C ARG A 249 19.27 33.54 3.53
N TRP A 250 18.81 33.29 2.31
CA TRP A 250 17.56 32.57 2.07
C TRP A 250 17.63 31.11 2.49
N HIS A 251 18.74 30.43 2.20
CA HIS A 251 18.97 29.06 2.68
C HIS A 251 18.87 28.98 4.20
N HIS A 252 19.47 29.94 4.91
CA HIS A 252 19.43 29.99 6.36
C HIS A 252 18.05 30.32 6.92
N ILE A 253 17.34 31.31 6.36
CA ILE A 253 16.00 31.69 6.84
C ILE A 253 14.98 30.60 6.56
N ALA A 254 14.92 30.11 5.31
CA ALA A 254 14.02 29.02 4.95
C ALA A 254 14.35 27.75 5.75
N GLY A 255 15.64 27.43 5.89
CA GLY A 255 16.12 26.32 6.71
C GLY A 255 15.64 26.41 8.16
N LEU A 256 15.63 27.60 8.77
CA LEU A 256 15.12 27.78 10.13
C LEU A 256 13.60 27.64 10.20
N VAL A 257 12.88 28.28 9.27
CA VAL A 257 11.40 28.28 9.25
C VAL A 257 10.82 26.88 9.04
N PHE A 258 11.41 26.10 8.12
CA PHE A 258 10.91 24.77 7.75
C PHE A 258 11.70 23.62 8.38
N SER A 259 12.67 23.89 9.28
CA SER A 259 13.56 22.85 9.84
C SER A 259 12.80 21.70 10.49
N ALA A 260 11.81 22.01 11.33
CA ALA A 260 11.02 21.00 12.02
C ALA A 260 10.36 20.04 11.02
N PHE A 261 9.64 20.60 10.03
CA PHE A 261 8.99 19.81 8.98
C PHE A 261 10.00 18.99 8.18
N VAL A 262 11.07 19.60 7.67
CA VAL A 262 12.07 18.89 6.84
C VAL A 262 12.74 17.76 7.63
N CYS A 263 13.10 17.99 8.89
CA CYS A 263 13.69 16.96 9.74
C CYS A 263 12.72 15.79 9.97
N THR A 264 11.47 16.07 10.34
CA THR A 264 10.48 15.01 10.59
C THR A 264 10.10 14.28 9.31
N TRP A 265 10.01 14.99 8.18
CA TRP A 265 9.61 14.44 6.89
C TRP A 265 10.65 13.48 6.29
N ILE A 266 11.93 13.83 6.37
CA ILE A 266 13.01 12.95 5.90
C ILE A 266 13.16 11.75 6.84
N PHE A 267 13.13 11.99 8.15
CA PHE A 267 13.18 10.92 9.14
C PHE A 267 12.02 9.93 8.96
N SER A 268 10.81 10.41 8.71
CA SER A 268 9.66 9.53 8.50
C SER A 268 9.79 8.71 7.21
N GLY A 269 10.37 9.28 6.15
CA GLY A 269 10.74 8.53 4.94
C GLY A 269 11.76 7.42 5.22
N LEU A 270 12.75 7.66 6.09
CA LEU A 270 13.64 6.59 6.56
C LEU A 270 12.87 5.49 7.32
N MET A 271 11.93 5.87 8.19
CA MET A 271 11.13 4.92 8.97
C MET A 271 10.20 4.06 8.09
N SER A 272 9.79 4.54 6.92
CA SER A 272 8.99 3.77 5.95
C SER A 272 9.72 2.51 5.45
N MET A 273 11.05 2.55 5.43
CA MET A 273 11.90 1.43 5.00
C MET A 273 12.11 0.39 6.11
N ASN A 274 11.56 0.62 7.32
CA ASN A 274 11.69 -0.27 8.47
C ASN A 274 13.14 -0.71 8.72
N PRO A 275 14.07 0.23 8.98
CA PRO A 275 15.50 -0.06 9.02
C PRO A 275 15.80 -1.10 10.10
N GLY A 276 16.44 -2.20 9.71
CA GLY A 276 16.75 -3.31 10.63
C GLY A 276 15.53 -4.07 11.14
N GLY A 277 14.33 -3.86 10.57
CA GLY A 277 13.13 -4.58 10.96
C GLY A 277 12.52 -4.15 12.31
N ILE A 278 12.86 -2.97 12.83
CA ILE A 278 12.44 -2.50 14.16
C ILE A 278 10.91 -2.40 14.36
N PHE A 279 10.14 -2.29 13.28
CA PHE A 279 8.68 -2.26 13.27
C PHE A 279 8.06 -3.57 12.80
N SER A 280 8.85 -4.61 12.55
CA SER A 280 8.34 -5.93 12.20
C SER A 280 7.65 -6.57 13.40
N ALA A 281 6.63 -7.38 13.14
CA ALA A 281 6.01 -8.18 14.20
C ALA A 281 7.05 -9.17 14.76
N PRO A 282 7.17 -9.30 16.10
CA PRO A 282 8.19 -10.15 16.71
C PRO A 282 7.88 -11.66 16.63
N HIS A 283 6.64 -12.04 16.30
CA HIS A 283 6.17 -13.43 16.26
C HIS A 283 5.23 -13.65 15.07
N ALA A 284 4.80 -14.91 14.88
CA ALA A 284 3.73 -15.24 13.95
C ALA A 284 2.49 -14.37 14.23
N GLY A 285 1.88 -13.84 13.16
CA GLY A 285 0.68 -13.02 13.25
C GLY A 285 -0.55 -13.83 13.70
N PRO A 286 -1.75 -13.23 13.67
CA PRO A 286 -2.96 -13.90 14.13
C PRO A 286 -3.22 -15.20 13.35
N ASP A 287 -3.62 -16.26 14.05
CA ASP A 287 -3.99 -17.54 13.46
C ASP A 287 -5.38 -17.46 12.83
N ARG A 288 -5.40 -16.96 11.58
CA ARG A 288 -6.63 -16.84 10.79
C ARG A 288 -7.26 -18.20 10.52
N GLN A 289 -6.48 -19.28 10.44
CA GLN A 289 -7.01 -20.61 10.21
C GLN A 289 -7.75 -21.10 11.45
N ALA A 290 -7.21 -20.87 12.65
CA ALA A 290 -7.89 -21.22 13.90
C ALA A 290 -9.24 -20.51 14.05
N MET A 291 -9.35 -19.22 13.65
CA MET A 291 -10.63 -18.49 13.65
C MET A 291 -11.70 -19.12 12.74
N THR A 292 -11.30 -19.78 11.65
CA THR A 292 -12.26 -20.52 10.81
C THR A 292 -12.91 -21.68 11.56
N GLY A 293 -12.28 -22.21 12.61
CA GLY A 293 -12.72 -23.38 13.36
C GLY A 293 -12.60 -24.70 12.59
N VAL A 294 -11.89 -24.69 11.46
CA VAL A 294 -11.80 -25.82 10.53
C VAL A 294 -10.33 -26.19 10.30
N GLN A 295 -10.03 -27.50 10.32
CA GLN A 295 -8.69 -28.01 10.01
C GLN A 295 -8.37 -27.76 8.53
N ALA A 296 -7.11 -27.44 8.23
CA ALA A 296 -6.67 -27.28 6.84
C ALA A 296 -6.98 -28.56 6.02
N GLY A 297 -7.62 -28.39 4.87
CA GLY A 297 -8.03 -29.52 4.01
C GLY A 297 -9.35 -30.20 4.40
N THR A 298 -10.11 -29.65 5.36
CA THR A 298 -11.50 -30.08 5.56
C THR A 298 -12.34 -29.64 4.36
N ALA A 299 -13.16 -30.55 3.82
CA ALA A 299 -13.99 -30.30 2.66
C ALA A 299 -14.76 -28.99 2.78
N VAL A 300 -14.77 -28.17 1.71
CA VAL A 300 -15.76 -27.10 1.62
C VAL A 300 -17.11 -27.78 1.76
N GLY A 301 -17.85 -27.53 2.85
CA GLY A 301 -19.17 -28.12 3.09
C GLY A 301 -20.20 -27.56 2.10
N THR A 302 -20.10 -27.95 0.84
CA THR A 302 -20.84 -27.35 -0.30
C THR A 302 -22.21 -27.96 -0.47
N ALA A 303 -22.41 -29.18 0.05
CA ALA A 303 -23.74 -29.79 0.09
C ALA A 303 -24.76 -28.90 0.82
N SER A 304 -24.32 -28.10 1.82
CA SER A 304 -25.21 -27.18 2.53
C SER A 304 -25.32 -25.78 1.90
N MET A 305 -24.42 -25.39 0.98
CA MET A 305 -24.42 -24.07 0.31
C MET A 305 -23.93 -24.17 -1.14
N ALA A 306 -24.65 -24.93 -1.97
CA ALA A 306 -24.37 -25.00 -3.39
C ALA A 306 -24.55 -23.63 -4.09
N PRO A 307 -23.85 -23.37 -5.22
CA PRO A 307 -23.93 -22.08 -5.91
C PRO A 307 -25.35 -21.63 -6.29
N LEU A 308 -26.17 -22.53 -6.85
CA LEU A 308 -27.49 -22.18 -7.36
C LEU A 308 -28.44 -21.65 -6.26
N PRO A 309 -28.66 -22.35 -5.13
CA PRO A 309 -29.47 -21.81 -4.03
C PRO A 309 -28.95 -20.48 -3.47
N VAL A 310 -27.64 -20.29 -3.41
CA VAL A 310 -27.02 -19.05 -2.92
C VAL A 310 -27.32 -17.90 -3.89
N LEU A 311 -27.17 -18.12 -5.19
CA LEU A 311 -27.48 -17.13 -6.22
C LEU A 311 -28.97 -16.80 -6.28
N GLN A 312 -29.85 -17.78 -6.07
CA GLN A 312 -31.30 -17.57 -5.93
C GLN A 312 -31.60 -16.65 -4.74
N ALA A 313 -31.06 -16.97 -3.55
CA ALA A 313 -31.27 -16.14 -2.36
C ALA A 313 -30.77 -14.70 -2.54
N LEU A 314 -29.64 -14.51 -3.22
CA LEU A 314 -29.11 -13.18 -3.55
C LEU A 314 -29.98 -12.44 -4.56
N HIS A 315 -30.47 -13.14 -5.59
CA HIS A 315 -31.38 -12.58 -6.58
C HIS A 315 -32.69 -12.12 -5.92
N ASP A 316 -33.28 -12.95 -5.06
CA ASP A 316 -34.50 -12.63 -4.31
C ASP A 316 -34.30 -11.45 -3.35
N ALA A 317 -33.08 -11.30 -2.81
CA ALA A 317 -32.67 -10.16 -1.99
C ALA A 317 -32.30 -8.90 -2.81
N GLY A 318 -32.39 -8.95 -4.15
CA GLY A 318 -32.06 -7.84 -5.04
C GLY A 318 -30.57 -7.51 -5.13
N PHE A 319 -29.68 -8.44 -4.77
CA PHE A 319 -28.24 -8.23 -4.75
C PHE A 319 -27.56 -8.85 -5.99
N GLN A 320 -26.96 -8.02 -6.83
CA GLN A 320 -26.31 -8.42 -8.09
C GLN A 320 -24.85 -8.80 -7.85
N ALA A 321 -24.60 -10.04 -7.43
CA ALA A 321 -23.25 -10.51 -7.13
C ALA A 321 -22.39 -10.70 -8.39
N VAL A 322 -21.15 -10.23 -8.34
CA VAL A 322 -20.10 -10.47 -9.36
C VAL A 322 -19.05 -11.49 -8.89
N GLN A 323 -19.00 -11.76 -7.58
CA GLN A 323 -18.10 -12.72 -6.96
C GLN A 323 -18.74 -13.35 -5.72
N LEU A 324 -18.52 -14.65 -5.53
CA LEU A 324 -18.88 -15.40 -4.32
C LEU A 324 -17.63 -16.08 -3.75
N GLU A 325 -17.45 -16.04 -2.44
CA GLU A 325 -16.35 -16.71 -1.72
C GLU A 325 -16.94 -17.66 -0.67
N TRP A 326 -16.58 -18.95 -0.70
CA TRP A 326 -17.03 -19.92 0.31
C TRP A 326 -16.02 -19.98 1.45
N ARG A 327 -16.50 -19.75 2.67
CA ARG A 327 -15.69 -19.48 3.85
C ARG A 327 -16.25 -20.16 5.11
N TRP A 328 -15.50 -20.08 6.21
CA TRP A 328 -15.90 -20.57 7.52
C TRP A 328 -15.60 -19.57 8.62
N MET A 329 -16.41 -19.62 9.66
CA MET A 329 -16.18 -18.93 10.92
C MET A 329 -16.62 -19.85 12.05
N ALA A 330 -15.72 -20.14 13.00
CA ALA A 330 -16.01 -21.04 14.13
C ALA A 330 -16.66 -22.38 13.74
N GLY A 331 -16.27 -22.96 12.60
CA GLY A 331 -16.80 -24.23 12.07
C GLY A 331 -18.03 -24.08 11.18
N ASP A 332 -18.73 -22.94 11.24
CA ASP A 332 -19.93 -22.70 10.43
C ASP A 332 -19.56 -22.18 9.04
N PRO A 333 -20.04 -22.82 7.96
CA PRO A 333 -19.78 -22.34 6.62
C PRO A 333 -20.66 -21.11 6.31
N TYR A 334 -20.13 -20.16 5.56
CA TYR A 334 -20.87 -19.04 4.99
C TYR A 334 -20.36 -18.68 3.58
N VAL A 335 -21.18 -18.01 2.78
CA VAL A 335 -20.74 -17.42 1.51
C VAL A 335 -20.65 -15.90 1.66
N LEU A 336 -19.54 -15.33 1.24
CA LEU A 336 -19.36 -13.89 1.10
C LEU A 336 -19.59 -13.52 -0.37
N ALA A 337 -20.65 -12.77 -0.64
CA ALA A 337 -20.93 -12.23 -1.95
C ALA A 337 -20.42 -10.79 -2.06
N ARG A 338 -19.94 -10.40 -3.25
CA ARG A 338 -19.57 -9.03 -3.58
C ARG A 338 -20.23 -8.58 -4.88
N ASP A 339 -20.64 -7.32 -4.95
CA ASP A 339 -21.16 -6.69 -6.16
C ASP A 339 -20.09 -5.84 -6.87
N ALA A 340 -20.48 -5.20 -7.99
CA ALA A 340 -19.61 -4.35 -8.80
C ALA A 340 -19.10 -3.10 -8.05
N SER A 341 -19.78 -2.66 -6.99
CA SER A 341 -19.38 -1.54 -6.13
C SER A 341 -18.51 -1.97 -4.95
N ALA A 342 -18.11 -3.25 -4.91
CA ALA A 342 -17.38 -3.89 -3.81
C ALA A 342 -18.19 -3.99 -2.50
N ASP A 343 -19.50 -3.77 -2.53
CA ASP A 343 -20.37 -4.00 -1.40
C ASP A 343 -20.52 -5.49 -1.15
N SER A 344 -20.76 -5.87 0.11
CA SER A 344 -20.80 -7.28 0.52
C SER A 344 -22.13 -7.72 1.10
N ARG A 345 -22.45 -9.01 0.92
CA ARG A 345 -23.50 -9.72 1.63
C ARG A 345 -22.96 -11.04 2.14
N ILE A 346 -23.42 -11.42 3.33
CA ILE A 346 -23.11 -12.69 3.95
C ILE A 346 -24.33 -13.59 3.79
N ILE A 347 -24.10 -14.81 3.34
CA ILE A 347 -25.13 -15.83 3.16
C ILE A 347 -24.82 -16.97 4.12
N ARG A 348 -25.77 -17.31 4.98
CA ARG A 348 -25.66 -18.40 5.96
C ARG A 348 -26.90 -19.26 5.92
N ARG A 349 -26.78 -20.47 6.45
CA ARG A 349 -27.93 -21.33 6.72
C ARG A 349 -28.40 -21.13 8.16
N GLN A 350 -29.68 -20.81 8.34
CA GLN A 350 -30.34 -20.73 9.64
C GLN A 350 -31.70 -21.44 9.52
N ASP A 351 -32.02 -22.34 10.44
CA ASP A 351 -33.29 -23.10 10.46
C ASP A 351 -33.65 -23.76 9.11
N ASN A 352 -32.63 -24.33 8.46
CA ASN A 352 -32.71 -24.97 7.14
C ASN A 352 -33.04 -24.04 5.95
N ALA A 353 -33.10 -22.73 6.16
CA ALA A 353 -33.22 -21.71 5.12
C ALA A 353 -31.90 -20.96 4.92
N LEU A 354 -31.69 -20.42 3.71
CA LEU A 354 -30.60 -19.47 3.47
C LEU A 354 -31.07 -18.07 3.85
N ILE A 355 -30.26 -17.38 4.65
CA ILE A 355 -30.46 -15.99 5.01
C ILE A 355 -29.40 -15.13 4.33
N VAL A 356 -29.79 -13.94 3.87
CA VAL A 356 -28.90 -12.93 3.30
C VAL A 356 -28.85 -11.75 4.26
N GLN A 357 -27.65 -11.42 4.75
CA GLN A 357 -27.45 -10.35 5.73
C GLN A 357 -26.31 -9.42 5.31
N ALA A 358 -26.37 -8.16 5.73
CA ALA A 358 -25.35 -7.17 5.41
C ALA A 358 -24.11 -7.24 6.33
N ALA A 359 -24.27 -7.72 7.56
CA ALA A 359 -23.20 -7.84 8.54
C ALA A 359 -23.46 -8.99 9.51
N TRP A 360 -22.39 -9.47 10.13
CA TRP A 360 -22.42 -10.40 11.25
C TRP A 360 -22.91 -9.74 12.53
N GLN A 361 -23.56 -10.52 13.39
CA GLN A 361 -23.75 -10.13 14.78
C GLN A 361 -22.39 -10.07 15.48
N PRO A 362 -22.05 -8.97 16.18
CA PRO A 362 -20.72 -8.79 16.77
C PRO A 362 -20.28 -9.95 17.66
N GLN A 363 -21.19 -10.50 18.48
CA GLN A 363 -20.87 -11.57 19.42
C GLN A 363 -20.35 -12.84 18.73
N ALA A 364 -20.92 -13.23 17.59
CA ALA A 364 -20.45 -14.40 16.84
C ALA A 364 -19.01 -14.24 16.36
N VAL A 365 -18.65 -13.03 15.92
CA VAL A 365 -17.29 -12.70 15.47
C VAL A 365 -16.33 -12.61 16.65
N ILE A 366 -16.75 -12.04 17.78
CA ILE A 366 -15.98 -12.00 19.04
C ILE A 366 -15.62 -13.42 19.48
N ASP A 367 -16.60 -14.32 19.50
CA ASP A 367 -16.38 -15.70 19.96
C ASP A 367 -15.41 -16.45 19.05
N ALA A 368 -15.55 -16.32 17.72
CA ALA A 368 -14.63 -16.91 16.75
C ALA A 368 -13.21 -16.31 16.85
N SER A 369 -13.11 -15.01 17.11
CA SER A 369 -11.83 -14.29 17.10
C SER A 369 -10.94 -14.63 18.31
N ARG A 370 -11.47 -15.25 19.37
CA ARG A 370 -10.66 -15.76 20.48
C ARG A 370 -9.61 -16.77 20.02
N ALA A 371 -9.86 -17.47 18.90
CA ALA A 371 -8.93 -18.43 18.34
C ALA A 371 -7.74 -17.79 17.59
N LEU A 372 -7.76 -16.48 17.32
CA LEU A 372 -6.68 -15.78 16.61
C LEU A 372 -5.36 -15.79 17.41
N PHE A 373 -5.45 -15.72 18.74
CA PHE A 373 -4.34 -15.86 19.66
C PHE A 373 -4.79 -16.73 20.84
N PRO A 374 -4.66 -18.06 20.73
CA PRO A 374 -4.97 -18.97 21.82
C PRO A 374 -4.20 -18.52 23.07
N ASP A 375 -4.86 -18.56 24.23
CA ASP A 375 -4.30 -18.20 25.55
C ASP A 375 -4.13 -16.70 25.85
N ALA A 376 -4.42 -15.80 24.91
CA ALA A 376 -4.40 -14.36 25.16
C ALA A 376 -5.78 -13.84 25.61
N ALA A 377 -5.80 -13.05 26.69
CA ALA A 377 -7.01 -12.30 27.05
C ALA A 377 -7.34 -11.30 25.94
N MET A 378 -8.62 -11.15 25.61
CA MET A 378 -9.08 -10.33 24.49
C MET A 378 -10.14 -9.33 24.94
N GLN A 379 -9.93 -8.06 24.60
CA GLN A 379 -10.93 -7.01 24.72
C GLN A 379 -11.50 -6.69 23.34
N ALA A 380 -12.81 -6.47 23.27
CA ALA A 380 -13.52 -6.25 22.02
C ALA A 380 -14.35 -4.97 22.08
N GLN A 381 -14.33 -4.19 20.99
CA GLN A 381 -15.14 -3.01 20.82
C GLN A 381 -15.62 -2.90 19.36
N VAL A 382 -16.91 -2.64 19.16
CA VAL A 382 -17.44 -2.31 17.83
C VAL A 382 -17.19 -0.83 17.55
N LEU A 383 -16.69 -0.53 16.36
CA LEU A 383 -16.45 0.82 15.87
C LEU A 383 -17.29 1.07 14.62
N ASP A 384 -18.14 2.09 14.69
CA ASP A 384 -18.93 2.61 13.55
C ASP A 384 -18.23 3.76 12.82
N HIS A 385 -17.00 4.10 13.22
CA HIS A 385 -16.20 5.16 12.64
C HIS A 385 -14.73 4.75 12.61
N TYR A 386 -13.97 5.40 11.73
CA TYR A 386 -12.54 5.20 11.65
C TYR A 386 -11.82 5.73 12.89
N ASP A 387 -10.87 4.93 13.37
CA ASP A 387 -10.00 5.32 14.46
C ASP A 387 -8.62 5.70 13.91
N ALA A 388 -7.67 5.87 14.83
CA ALA A 388 -6.35 6.28 14.45
C ALA A 388 -5.59 5.19 13.65
N TYR A 389 -5.95 3.91 13.70
CA TYR A 389 -5.22 2.81 13.06
C TYR A 389 -5.99 2.12 11.92
N TYR A 390 -7.30 2.18 11.92
CA TYR A 390 -8.20 1.60 10.93
C TYR A 390 -8.99 2.72 10.24
N TYR A 391 -8.51 3.12 9.06
CA TYR A 391 -9.06 4.20 8.25
C TYR A 391 -8.79 3.98 6.76
N ALA A 392 -9.68 4.47 5.91
CA ALA A 392 -9.51 4.44 4.47
C ALA A 392 -8.55 5.53 3.98
N ARG A 393 -7.84 5.27 2.88
CA ARG A 393 -6.98 6.23 2.19
C ARG A 393 -7.28 6.21 0.70
N HIS A 394 -7.07 7.35 0.04
CA HIS A 394 -7.17 7.49 -1.40
C HIS A 394 -6.33 6.44 -2.15
N ALA A 395 -6.77 6.06 -3.34
CA ALA A 395 -6.18 4.99 -4.12
C ALA A 395 -4.71 5.27 -4.46
N GLU A 396 -4.32 6.53 -4.63
CA GLU A 396 -2.98 6.97 -4.96
C GLU A 396 -1.97 6.71 -3.83
N ALA A 397 -2.46 6.69 -2.59
CA ALA A 397 -1.61 6.55 -1.42
C ALA A 397 -0.93 5.17 -1.35
N MET A 398 0.26 5.14 -0.75
CA MET A 398 0.93 3.88 -0.43
C MET A 398 0.06 3.07 0.54
N ASN A 399 -0.24 1.82 0.19
CA ASN A 399 -1.22 0.96 0.88
C ASN A 399 -2.66 1.52 0.96
N GLY A 400 -3.00 2.52 0.14
CA GLY A 400 -4.37 3.02 -0.03
C GLY A 400 -5.20 2.18 -1.01
N GLY A 401 -6.48 2.53 -1.16
CA GLY A 401 -7.41 1.83 -2.06
C GLY A 401 -7.90 0.47 -1.55
N ALA A 402 -7.35 -0.06 -0.46
CA ALA A 402 -7.95 -1.19 0.23
C ALA A 402 -9.26 -0.74 0.91
N PRO A 403 -10.37 -1.47 0.74
CA PRO A 403 -11.60 -1.19 1.46
C PRO A 403 -11.34 -1.29 2.97
N ARG A 404 -11.98 -0.41 3.73
CA ARG A 404 -12.01 -0.42 5.19
C ARG A 404 -13.46 -0.32 5.61
N GLY A 405 -14.11 -1.49 5.67
CA GLY A 405 -15.53 -1.62 6.00
C GLY A 405 -15.85 -1.15 7.41
N LEU A 406 -17.02 -0.54 7.58
CA LEU A 406 -17.63 -0.27 8.88
C LEU A 406 -19.03 -0.90 8.87
N PRO A 407 -19.54 -1.40 10.02
CA PRO A 407 -18.88 -1.43 11.32
C PRO A 407 -17.75 -2.47 11.40
N VAL A 408 -16.71 -2.15 12.18
CA VAL A 408 -15.54 -3.01 12.38
C VAL A 408 -15.42 -3.40 13.84
N LEU A 409 -14.99 -4.62 14.11
CA LEU A 409 -14.67 -5.08 15.45
C LEU A 409 -13.17 -4.85 15.72
N GLN A 410 -12.85 -3.94 16.63
CA GLN A 410 -11.51 -3.79 17.18
C GLN A 410 -11.32 -4.81 18.31
N LEU A 411 -10.24 -5.58 18.21
CA LEU A 411 -9.85 -6.59 19.18
C LEU A 411 -8.44 -6.27 19.68
N ASP A 412 -8.30 -6.09 20.99
CA ASP A 412 -7.00 -5.90 21.64
C ASP A 412 -6.66 -7.18 22.43
N PHE A 413 -5.54 -7.80 22.06
CA PHE A 413 -5.04 -9.02 22.69
C PHE A 413 -3.91 -8.72 23.67
N ASP A 414 -4.02 -9.25 24.88
CA ASP A 414 -2.97 -9.22 25.90
C ASP A 414 -1.95 -10.34 25.66
N ASN A 415 -1.22 -10.23 24.56
CA ASN A 415 -0.10 -11.09 24.21
C ASN A 415 1.22 -10.30 24.29
N ALA A 416 2.36 -11.00 24.16
CA ALA A 416 3.68 -10.35 24.25
C ALA A 416 3.86 -9.18 23.26
N ALA A 417 3.29 -9.28 22.07
CA ALA A 417 3.34 -8.24 21.04
C ALA A 417 2.31 -7.11 21.27
N GLY A 418 1.31 -7.33 22.12
CA GLY A 418 0.14 -6.47 22.32
C GLY A 418 -0.64 -6.26 21.03
N ASP A 419 -0.97 -7.33 20.31
CA ASP A 419 -1.62 -7.25 18.99
C ASP A 419 -3.01 -6.62 19.06
N ARG A 420 -3.28 -5.78 18.05
CA ARG A 420 -4.61 -5.24 17.77
C ARG A 420 -5.06 -5.76 16.41
N VAL A 421 -6.23 -6.41 16.38
CA VAL A 421 -6.84 -6.95 15.16
C VAL A 421 -8.14 -6.21 14.88
N TYR A 422 -8.39 -5.88 13.61
CA TYR A 422 -9.65 -5.34 13.13
C TYR A 422 -10.32 -6.37 12.23
N VAL A 423 -11.55 -6.74 12.58
CA VAL A 423 -12.39 -7.68 11.82
C VAL A 423 -13.59 -6.94 11.26
N ASP A 424 -13.72 -6.86 9.93
CA ASP A 424 -14.86 -6.18 9.31
C ASP A 424 -16.12 -7.03 9.49
N LEU A 425 -17.15 -6.48 10.15
CA LEU A 425 -18.38 -7.22 10.42
C LEU A 425 -19.20 -7.48 9.15
N ARG A 426 -18.97 -6.74 8.05
CA ARG A 426 -19.63 -6.97 6.76
C ARG A 426 -19.07 -8.17 5.99
N THR A 427 -17.90 -8.68 6.41
CA THR A 427 -17.22 -9.80 5.76
C THR A 427 -16.95 -10.94 6.72
N GLY A 428 -16.74 -10.65 8.01
CA GLY A 428 -16.28 -11.60 9.03
C GLY A 428 -14.77 -11.76 9.10
N GLU A 429 -14.01 -10.88 8.42
CA GLU A 429 -12.61 -11.13 8.10
C GLU A 429 -11.61 -10.23 8.82
N PRO A 430 -10.49 -10.79 9.34
CA PRO A 430 -9.38 -10.00 9.85
C PRO A 430 -8.71 -9.17 8.73
N GLU A 431 -9.08 -7.91 8.62
CA GLU A 431 -8.57 -7.00 7.58
C GLU A 431 -7.24 -6.32 7.94
N LEU A 432 -6.97 -6.16 9.23
CA LEU A 432 -5.77 -5.49 9.71
C LEU A 432 -5.33 -6.09 11.05
N SER A 433 -4.04 -6.39 11.17
CA SER A 433 -3.42 -6.79 12.44
C SER A 433 -2.16 -5.97 12.65
N LEU A 434 -2.02 -5.39 13.84
CA LEU A 434 -0.91 -4.52 14.19
C LEU A 434 -0.41 -4.84 15.60
N SER A 435 0.85 -5.27 15.70
CA SER A 435 1.59 -5.33 16.97
C SER A 435 1.90 -3.93 17.51
N ARG A 436 2.35 -3.81 18.78
CA ARG A 436 2.84 -2.53 19.33
C ARG A 436 3.92 -1.88 18.47
N ALA A 437 4.87 -2.67 17.94
CA ALA A 437 5.95 -2.16 17.10
C ALA A 437 5.42 -1.55 15.80
N GLN A 438 4.46 -2.22 15.14
CA GLN A 438 3.81 -1.69 13.94
C GLN A 438 2.95 -0.45 14.23
N ARG A 439 2.25 -0.42 15.38
CA ARG A 439 1.52 0.77 15.85
C ARG A 439 2.44 1.94 16.14
N ALA A 440 3.68 1.72 16.58
CA ALA A 440 4.68 2.78 16.72
C ALA A 440 5.19 3.23 15.33
N GLY A 441 5.53 2.27 14.46
CA GLY A 441 5.99 2.53 13.10
C GLY A 441 5.04 3.40 12.30
N ARG A 442 3.72 3.22 12.50
CA ARG A 442 2.74 4.07 11.81
C ARG A 442 2.78 5.52 12.24
N TRP A 443 3.01 5.82 13.51
CA TRP A 443 3.14 7.21 13.94
C TRP A 443 4.42 7.85 13.37
N LEU A 444 5.50 7.08 13.31
CA LEU A 444 6.79 7.57 12.82
C LEU A 444 6.86 7.70 11.30
N PHE A 445 6.02 6.98 10.56
CA PHE A 445 5.94 7.06 9.11
C PHE A 445 4.62 7.68 8.63
N TYR A 446 3.52 6.95 8.69
CA TYR A 446 2.22 7.34 8.16
C TYR A 446 1.77 8.73 8.66
N PHE A 447 1.80 8.98 9.97
CA PHE A 447 1.42 10.29 10.48
C PHE A 447 2.39 11.40 10.06
N LEU A 448 3.70 11.23 10.23
CA LEU A 448 4.69 12.28 9.95
C LEU A 448 4.90 12.56 8.45
N HIS A 449 4.73 11.56 7.59
CA HIS A 449 5.01 11.61 6.16
C HIS A 449 3.76 11.70 5.28
N SER A 450 2.59 11.34 5.82
CA SER A 450 1.33 11.40 5.09
C SER A 450 0.24 12.17 5.81
N TRP A 451 0.40 12.55 7.08
CA TRP A 451 -0.60 13.33 7.83
C TRP A 451 -1.98 12.65 7.74
N ASP A 452 -2.02 11.34 8.02
CA ASP A 452 -3.13 10.47 7.68
C ASP A 452 -4.00 10.06 8.87
N THR A 453 -4.04 10.89 9.91
CA THR A 453 -5.10 10.73 10.91
C THR A 453 -6.46 11.01 10.28
N PRO A 454 -7.56 10.38 10.75
CA PRO A 454 -8.89 10.63 10.20
C PRO A 454 -9.26 12.11 10.13
N ALA A 455 -8.92 12.90 11.15
CA ALA A 455 -9.16 14.33 11.17
C ALA A 455 -8.45 15.09 10.02
N LEU A 456 -7.19 14.73 9.72
CA LEU A 456 -6.42 15.36 8.65
C LEU A 456 -6.85 14.87 7.27
N LEU A 457 -7.23 13.60 7.13
CA LEU A 457 -7.82 13.07 5.89
C LEU A 457 -9.15 13.73 5.58
N ASN A 458 -10.01 13.93 6.59
CA ASN A 458 -11.30 14.61 6.44
C ASN A 458 -11.16 16.10 6.06
N ALA A 459 -10.01 16.73 6.33
CA ALA A 459 -9.71 18.08 5.87
C ALA A 459 -9.51 18.17 4.33
N GLY A 460 -9.39 17.03 3.65
CA GLY A 460 -9.31 16.92 2.19
C GLY A 460 -8.22 17.81 1.59
N VAL A 461 -8.61 18.69 0.67
CA VAL A 461 -7.70 19.61 -0.04
C VAL A 461 -6.89 20.50 0.93
N GLY A 462 -7.43 20.83 2.10
CA GLY A 462 -6.70 21.63 3.10
C GLY A 462 -5.42 20.95 3.58
N ARG A 463 -5.46 19.61 3.76
CA ARG A 463 -4.27 18.81 4.10
C ARG A 463 -3.26 18.84 2.96
N ASP A 464 -3.71 18.63 1.72
CA ASP A 464 -2.81 18.59 0.56
C ASP A 464 -2.12 19.95 0.34
N VAL A 465 -2.86 21.05 0.43
CA VAL A 465 -2.30 22.41 0.35
C VAL A 465 -1.24 22.64 1.43
N ALA A 466 -1.49 22.21 2.68
CA ALA A 466 -0.52 22.34 3.75
C ALA A 466 0.76 21.55 3.46
N ILE A 467 0.64 20.29 3.04
CA ILE A 467 1.79 19.44 2.66
C ILE A 467 2.57 20.05 1.50
N ILE A 468 1.88 20.56 0.48
CA ILE A 468 2.50 21.19 -0.70
C ILE A 468 3.27 22.45 -0.29
N LEU A 469 2.65 23.35 0.50
CA LEU A 469 3.32 24.58 0.96
C LEU A 469 4.57 24.28 1.78
N LEU A 470 4.51 23.30 2.68
CA LEU A 470 5.67 22.85 3.46
C LEU A 470 6.75 22.20 2.58
N SER A 471 6.34 21.43 1.58
CA SER A 471 7.24 20.81 0.58
C SER A 471 7.90 21.85 -0.32
N LEU A 472 7.20 22.93 -0.70
CA LEU A 472 7.77 24.08 -1.41
C LEU A 472 8.85 24.78 -0.55
N GLY A 473 8.65 24.85 0.77
CA GLY A 473 9.68 25.27 1.72
C GLY A 473 10.93 24.37 1.67
N GLY A 474 10.73 23.06 1.67
CA GLY A 474 11.78 22.06 1.47
C GLY A 474 12.51 22.24 0.13
N LEU A 475 11.78 22.44 -0.97
CA LEU A 475 12.34 22.71 -2.30
C LEU A 475 13.16 24.00 -2.33
N ALA A 476 12.70 25.07 -1.66
CA ALA A 476 13.45 26.32 -1.55
C ALA A 476 14.79 26.12 -0.81
N ILE A 477 14.79 25.34 0.28
CA ILE A 477 16.03 24.96 0.99
C ILE A 477 16.96 24.18 0.07
N CYS A 478 16.43 23.19 -0.65
CA CYS A 478 17.22 22.35 -1.54
C CYS A 478 17.78 23.13 -2.73
N ALA A 479 16.97 23.96 -3.40
CA ALA A 479 17.39 24.78 -4.53
C ALA A 479 18.49 25.77 -4.14
N THR A 480 18.31 26.48 -3.03
CA THR A 480 19.33 27.39 -2.50
C THR A 480 20.62 26.64 -2.13
N GLY A 481 20.51 25.46 -1.49
CA GLY A 481 21.66 24.62 -1.13
C GLY A 481 22.44 24.09 -2.33
N THR A 482 21.73 23.60 -3.36
CA THR A 482 22.31 23.13 -4.62
C THR A 482 23.08 24.24 -5.34
N LEU A 483 22.50 25.44 -5.44
CA LEU A 483 23.17 26.59 -6.06
C LEU A 483 24.47 26.96 -5.32
N LEU A 484 24.44 26.94 -3.99
CA LEU A 484 25.62 27.20 -3.16
C LEU A 484 26.69 26.12 -3.34
N GLY A 485 26.28 24.85 -3.42
CA GLY A 485 27.17 23.72 -3.73
C GLY A 485 27.84 23.85 -5.10
N ALA A 486 27.05 24.14 -6.14
CA ALA A 486 27.53 24.28 -7.52
C ALA A 486 28.51 25.45 -7.69
N ARG A 487 28.19 26.63 -7.13
CA ARG A 487 29.09 27.80 -7.13
C ARG A 487 30.43 27.47 -6.50
N ARG A 488 30.39 26.69 -5.42
CA ARG A 488 31.61 26.33 -4.70
C ARG A 488 32.44 25.29 -5.44
N LEU A 489 31.82 24.26 -6.00
CA LEU A 489 32.53 23.26 -6.82
C LEU A 489 33.23 23.94 -8.00
N ARG A 490 32.55 24.88 -8.67
CA ARG A 490 33.13 25.68 -9.74
C ARG A 490 34.33 26.50 -9.29
N ASN A 491 34.28 27.12 -8.11
CA ASN A 491 35.40 27.90 -7.57
C ASN A 491 36.59 27.01 -7.16
N THR A 492 36.33 25.81 -6.63
CA THR A 492 37.39 24.83 -6.32
C THR A 492 38.06 24.34 -7.60
N LEU A 493 37.29 23.95 -8.62
CA LEU A 493 37.81 23.46 -9.90
C LEU A 493 38.61 24.54 -10.65
N ARG A 494 38.14 25.79 -10.65
CA ARG A 494 38.89 26.93 -11.22
C ARG A 494 40.17 27.25 -10.43
N GLY A 495 40.17 27.05 -9.11
CA GLY A 495 41.36 27.25 -8.28
C GLY A 495 42.39 26.11 -8.38
N SER A 496 41.95 24.89 -8.70
CA SER A 496 42.82 23.73 -8.92
C SER A 496 43.44 23.69 -10.33
N GLY A 497 42.85 24.35 -11.33
CA GLY A 497 43.42 24.51 -12.67
C GLY A 497 44.36 25.72 -12.82
N ALA A 498 44.58 26.49 -11.76
CA ALA A 498 45.47 27.66 -11.71
C ALA A 498 46.72 27.40 -10.85
N ARG A 499 47.13 26.14 -10.70
CA ARG A 499 48.36 25.72 -10.02
C ARG A 499 49.22 24.88 -10.92
#